data_AF-A0A8T1RVB4-F1
#
_entry.id   AF-A0A8T1RVB4-F1
#
_cell.length_a   1.000
_cell.length_b   1.000
_cell.length_c   1.000
_cell.angle_alpha   90.00
_cell.angle_beta   90.00
_cell.angle_gamma   90.00
#
_symmetry.space_group_name_H-M   'P 1'
#
loop_
_entity.id
_entity.type
_entity.pdbx_description
1 polymer ?
#
loop_
_entity_poly.entity_id
_entity_poly.type
_entity_poly.pdbx_seq_one_letter_code
_entity_poly.pdbx_strand_id
1 'polypeptide(L)'
;MSGRGKQGGKARAKAKSRSSRAGLQFPVGRVHRLLRKGNYAERVGAGAPVYMAAVLEYLTAEILELAGNAARDNKKTRIIPRHLQLAIRGVLPNIQAVLLPKKTESHKAKGK
;
A
#
# COMPACT_ATOMS: atom_id res chain seq x y z
N MET A 1 26.95 -48.58 -0.34
CA MET A 1 27.13 -47.13 -0.11
C MET A 1 26.69 -46.36 -1.36
N SER A 2 25.44 -45.89 -1.43
CA SER A 2 25.00 -45.03 -2.55
C SER A 2 24.83 -43.60 -2.05
N GLY A 3 25.96 -42.90 -1.95
CA GLY A 3 25.98 -41.45 -1.70
C GLY A 3 25.40 -40.73 -2.91
N ARG A 4 24.10 -40.44 -2.87
CA ARG A 4 23.43 -39.62 -3.88
C ARG A 4 23.80 -38.16 -3.61
N GLY A 5 24.99 -37.78 -4.04
CA GLY A 5 25.47 -36.40 -4.06
C GLY A 5 24.49 -35.49 -4.81
N LYS A 6 24.37 -34.26 -4.29
CA LYS A 6 23.64 -33.08 -4.77
C LYS A 6 22.86 -33.32 -6.08
N GLN A 7 21.53 -33.38 -5.96
CA GLN A 7 20.54 -33.55 -7.03
C GLN A 7 20.77 -32.59 -8.22
N GLY A 8 21.67 -32.96 -9.13
CA GLY A 8 22.01 -32.19 -10.33
C GLY A 8 21.43 -32.75 -11.63
N GLY A 9 20.77 -33.91 -11.60
CA GLY A 9 20.44 -34.68 -12.81
C GLY A 9 18.97 -35.01 -13.08
N LYS A 10 18.00 -34.44 -12.34
CA LYS A 10 16.57 -34.58 -12.70
C LYS A 10 16.11 -33.34 -13.45
N ALA A 11 15.29 -33.53 -14.50
CA ALA A 11 14.62 -32.45 -15.21
C ALA A 11 14.08 -31.43 -14.19
N ARG A 12 14.59 -30.20 -14.25
CA ARG A 12 14.42 -29.21 -13.19
C ARG A 12 12.94 -28.84 -13.12
N ALA A 13 12.24 -29.29 -12.09
CA ALA A 13 10.87 -28.85 -11.82
C ALA A 13 10.83 -27.31 -11.82
N LYS A 14 9.74 -26.72 -12.31
CA LYS A 14 9.58 -25.26 -12.35
C LYS A 14 9.89 -24.68 -10.96
N ALA A 15 10.95 -23.90 -10.87
CA ALA A 15 11.40 -23.35 -9.60
C ALA A 15 10.34 -22.36 -9.08
N LYS A 16 9.79 -22.62 -7.88
CA LYS A 16 8.91 -21.66 -7.20
C LYS A 16 9.68 -20.36 -6.94
N SER A 17 9.05 -19.22 -7.22
CA SER A 17 9.62 -17.90 -6.97
C SER A 17 9.78 -17.64 -5.47
N ARG A 18 10.71 -16.76 -5.08
CA ARG A 18 10.88 -16.35 -3.69
C ARG A 18 9.62 -15.68 -3.11
N SER A 19 8.90 -14.90 -3.93
CA SER A 19 7.61 -14.31 -3.55
C SER A 19 6.56 -15.38 -3.25
N SER A 20 6.38 -16.35 -4.15
CA SER A 20 5.43 -17.45 -3.95
C SER A 20 5.76 -18.30 -2.72
N ARG A 21 7.05 -18.53 -2.44
CA ARG A 21 7.48 -19.22 -1.21
C ARG A 21 7.21 -18.42 0.07
N ALA A 22 7.27 -17.09 -0.02
CA ALA A 22 7.01 -16.18 1.11
C ALA A 22 5.53 -15.81 1.27
N GLY A 23 4.66 -16.23 0.35
CA GLY A 23 3.24 -15.86 0.37
C GLY A 23 2.96 -14.39 0.04
N LEU A 24 3.88 -13.72 -0.67
CA LEU A 24 3.79 -12.30 -0.99
C LEU A 24 3.39 -12.07 -2.45
N GLN A 25 2.54 -11.08 -2.70
CA GLN A 25 2.26 -10.57 -4.05
C GLN A 25 3.43 -9.73 -4.57
N PHE A 26 4.12 -9.01 -3.69
CA PHE A 26 5.23 -8.13 -4.05
C PHE A 26 6.49 -8.92 -4.48
N PRO A 27 7.29 -8.37 -5.42
CA PRO A 27 8.37 -9.10 -6.06
C PRO A 27 9.67 -9.12 -5.21
N VAL A 28 9.80 -10.08 -4.29
CA VAL A 28 11.01 -10.32 -3.44
C VAL A 28 12.29 -10.35 -4.27
N GLY A 29 12.25 -10.97 -5.45
CA GLY A 29 13.40 -11.05 -6.36
C GLY A 29 13.90 -9.69 -6.84
N ARG A 30 12.97 -8.81 -7.20
CA ARG A 30 13.24 -7.45 -7.66
C ARG A 30 13.71 -6.58 -6.50
N VAL A 31 13.08 -6.69 -5.33
CA VAL A 31 13.49 -5.98 -4.10
C VAL A 31 14.93 -6.33 -3.75
N HIS A 32 15.33 -7.61 -3.78
CA HIS A 32 16.73 -8.00 -3.55
C HIS A 32 17.70 -7.33 -4.52
N ARG A 33 17.37 -7.29 -5.81
CA ARG A 33 18.20 -6.63 -6.83
C ARG A 33 18.31 -5.13 -6.56
N LEU A 34 17.22 -4.46 -6.20
CA LEU A 34 17.21 -3.03 -5.88
C LEU A 34 18.03 -2.72 -4.62
N LEU A 35 17.94 -3.55 -3.58
CA LEU A 35 18.77 -3.41 -2.38
C LEU A 35 20.27 -3.53 -2.69
N ARG A 36 20.67 -4.43 -3.58
CA ARG A 36 22.07 -4.53 -4.03
C ARG A 36 22.50 -3.36 -4.90
N LYS A 37 21.64 -2.92 -5.83
CA LYS A 37 21.93 -1.78 -6.72
C LYS A 37 22.04 -0.46 -5.94
N GLY A 38 21.31 -0.35 -4.82
CA GLY A 38 21.32 0.86 -3.98
C GLY A 38 22.57 1.02 -3.11
N ASN A 39 23.51 0.07 -3.12
CA ASN A 39 24.76 0.11 -2.34
C ASN A 39 24.55 0.37 -0.83
N TYR A 40 23.43 -0.08 -0.26
CA TYR A 40 23.10 0.13 1.16
C TYR A 40 24.04 -0.63 2.12
N ALA A 41 24.62 -1.75 1.66
CA ALA A 41 25.60 -2.56 2.37
C ALA A 41 26.36 -3.44 1.38
N GLU A 42 27.57 -3.87 1.77
CA GLU A 42 28.39 -4.80 0.98
C GLU A 42 27.67 -6.14 0.72
N ARG A 43 26.95 -6.64 1.73
CA ARG A 43 26.19 -7.89 1.67
C ARG A 43 24.74 -7.65 2.06
N VAL A 44 23.82 -8.21 1.28
CA VAL A 44 22.39 -8.24 1.59
C VAL A 44 22.01 -9.66 1.99
N GLY A 45 21.54 -9.83 3.23
CA GLY A 45 21.07 -11.12 3.75
C GLY A 45 19.84 -11.64 3.00
N ALA A 46 19.66 -12.97 2.97
CA ALA A 46 18.60 -13.59 2.17
C ALA A 46 17.17 -13.23 2.64
N GLY A 47 16.99 -12.96 3.94
CA GLY A 47 15.71 -12.57 4.54
C GLY A 47 15.35 -11.09 4.38
N ALA A 48 16.35 -10.20 4.23
CA ALA A 48 16.12 -8.76 4.07
C ALA A 48 15.13 -8.39 2.95
N PRO A 49 15.25 -8.92 1.71
CA PRO A 49 14.29 -8.60 0.66
C PRO A 49 12.90 -9.21 0.88
N VAL A 50 12.77 -10.26 1.70
CA VAL A 50 11.46 -10.83 2.06
C VAL A 50 10.76 -9.88 3.01
N TYR A 51 11.44 -9.46 4.08
CA TYR A 51 10.92 -8.52 5.06
C TYR A 51 10.52 -7.19 4.40
N MET A 52 11.42 -6.61 3.59
CA MET A 52 11.14 -5.36 2.89
C MET A 52 9.96 -5.49 1.91
N ALA A 53 9.85 -6.59 1.17
CA ALA A 53 8.70 -6.81 0.29
C ALA A 53 7.39 -6.90 1.07
N ALA A 54 7.38 -7.60 2.21
CA ALA A 54 6.20 -7.74 3.05
C ALA A 54 5.73 -6.41 3.64
N VAL A 55 6.66 -5.59 4.15
CA VAL A 55 6.34 -4.25 4.70
C VAL A 55 5.77 -3.34 3.62
N LEU A 56 6.38 -3.33 2.42
CA LEU A 56 5.89 -2.53 1.31
C LEU A 56 4.50 -2.98 0.83
N GLU A 57 4.26 -4.29 0.80
CA GLU A 57 2.95 -4.87 0.46
C GLU A 57 1.89 -4.48 1.49
N TYR A 58 2.21 -4.59 2.78
CA TYR A 58 1.32 -4.19 3.87
C TYR A 58 0.94 -2.71 3.78
N LEU A 59 1.92 -1.80 3.68
CA LEU A 59 1.66 -0.37 3.58
C LEU A 59 0.85 -0.01 2.31
N THR A 60 1.12 -0.70 1.20
CA THR A 60 0.35 -0.52 -0.03
C THR A 60 -1.10 -0.96 0.15
N ALA A 61 -1.31 -2.12 0.78
CA ALA A 61 -2.66 -2.63 1.06
C ALA A 61 -3.45 -1.68 1.95
N GLU A 62 -2.84 -1.17 3.02
CA GLU A 62 -3.46 -0.22 3.96
C GLU A 62 -3.92 1.07 3.25
N ILE A 63 -3.04 1.67 2.45
CA ILE A 63 -3.36 2.89 1.71
C ILE A 63 -4.47 2.63 0.67
N LEU A 64 -4.41 1.48 -0.03
CA LEU A 64 -5.41 1.13 -1.04
C LEU A 64 -6.78 0.81 -0.44
N GLU A 65 -6.83 0.19 0.74
CA GLU A 65 -8.08 -0.07 1.46
C GLU A 65 -8.79 1.24 1.81
N LEU A 66 -8.07 2.16 2.47
CA LEU A 66 -8.61 3.47 2.83
C LEU A 66 -8.99 4.31 1.59
N ALA A 67 -8.18 4.29 0.54
CA ALA A 67 -8.48 5.00 -0.69
C ALA A 67 -9.63 4.36 -1.48
N GLY A 68 -9.80 3.05 -1.39
CA GLY A 68 -10.93 2.31 -1.94
C GLY A 68 -12.24 2.70 -1.25
N ASN A 69 -12.22 2.80 0.08
CA ASN A 69 -13.34 3.29 0.88
C ASN A 69 -13.68 4.74 0.52
N ALA A 70 -12.68 5.64 0.44
CA ALA A 70 -12.89 7.01 0.00
C ALA A 70 -13.46 7.11 -1.44
N ALA A 71 -13.06 6.21 -2.34
CA ALA A 71 -13.64 6.15 -3.69
C ALA A 71 -15.11 5.76 -3.65
N ARG A 72 -15.43 4.73 -2.87
CA ARG A 72 -16.79 4.22 -2.66
C ARG A 72 -17.71 5.30 -2.08
N ASP A 73 -17.24 6.04 -1.08
CA ASP A 73 -17.99 7.14 -0.44
C ASP A 73 -18.29 8.28 -1.44
N ASN A 74 -17.36 8.52 -2.36
CA ASN A 74 -17.53 9.47 -3.46
C ASN A 74 -18.31 8.88 -4.66
N LYS A 75 -18.93 7.71 -4.50
CA LYS A 75 -19.69 6.99 -5.53
C LYS A 75 -18.87 6.71 -6.80
N LYS A 76 -17.57 6.47 -6.65
CA LYS A 76 -16.64 6.11 -7.73
C LYS A 76 -16.13 4.68 -7.53
N THR A 77 -16.00 3.94 -8.62
CA THR A 77 -15.43 2.59 -8.62
C THR A 77 -13.91 2.56 -8.85
N ARG A 78 -13.33 3.70 -9.25
CA ARG A 78 -11.90 3.85 -9.53
C ARG A 78 -11.23 4.75 -8.51
N ILE A 79 -10.11 4.30 -7.95
CA ILE A 79 -9.23 5.12 -7.12
C ILE A 79 -8.54 6.18 -8.00
N ILE A 80 -8.61 7.45 -7.59
CA ILE A 80 -7.91 8.58 -8.22
C ILE A 80 -7.03 9.29 -7.18
N PRO A 81 -6.12 10.20 -7.57
CA PRO A 81 -5.23 10.89 -6.63
C PRO A 81 -5.96 11.58 -5.46
N ARG A 82 -7.18 12.09 -5.67
CA ARG A 82 -8.00 12.68 -4.59
C ARG A 82 -8.36 11.66 -3.50
N HIS A 83 -8.64 10.41 -3.85
CA HIS A 83 -8.99 9.38 -2.86
C HIS A 83 -7.77 8.98 -2.03
N LEU A 84 -6.59 8.89 -2.66
CA LEU A 84 -5.32 8.71 -1.94
C LEU A 84 -5.06 9.87 -0.97
N GLN A 85 -5.33 11.10 -1.43
CA GLN A 85 -5.16 12.30 -0.61
C GLN A 85 -6.08 12.33 0.61
N LEU A 86 -7.34 11.91 0.44
CA LEU A 86 -8.33 11.77 1.52
C LEU A 86 -7.92 10.68 2.51
N ALA A 87 -7.51 9.51 2.00
CA ALA A 87 -7.07 8.39 2.82
C ALA A 87 -5.83 8.72 3.68
N ILE A 88 -4.85 9.43 3.13
CA ILE A 88 -3.59 9.73 3.83
C ILE A 88 -3.75 10.85 4.86
N ARG A 89 -4.46 11.94 4.49
CA ARG A 89 -4.52 13.12 5.36
C ARG A 89 -5.78 13.22 6.20
N GLY A 90 -6.84 12.50 5.85
CA GLY A 90 -8.15 12.65 6.50
C GLY A 90 -8.74 14.06 6.40
N VAL A 91 -8.28 14.93 5.47
CA VAL A 91 -8.75 16.33 5.41
C VAL A 91 -10.20 16.36 4.93
N LEU A 92 -11.08 16.30 5.90
CA LEU A 92 -12.48 16.70 5.79
C LEU A 92 -12.52 18.14 5.28
N PRO A 93 -13.55 18.52 4.52
CA PRO A 93 -13.81 19.93 4.21
C PRO A 93 -13.77 20.74 5.52
N ASN A 94 -12.77 21.60 5.67
CA ASN A 94 -12.58 22.39 6.87
C ASN A 94 -12.72 23.87 6.51
N ILE A 95 -13.72 24.51 7.09
CA ILE A 95 -13.92 25.95 7.03
C ILE A 95 -13.71 26.47 8.45
N GLN A 96 -12.73 27.36 8.63
CA GLN A 96 -12.50 28.04 9.90
C GLN A 96 -13.81 28.68 10.37
N ALA A 97 -14.21 28.46 11.63
CA ALA A 97 -15.51 28.92 12.13
C ALA A 97 -15.71 30.44 11.97
N VAL A 98 -14.63 31.23 12.01
CA VAL A 98 -14.64 32.68 11.78
C VAL A 98 -15.08 33.09 10.36
N LEU A 99 -14.92 32.20 9.39
CA LEU A 99 -15.30 32.40 8.00
C LEU A 99 -16.73 31.96 7.72
N LEU A 100 -17.41 31.33 8.68
CA LEU A 100 -18.80 30.93 8.50
C LEU A 100 -19.70 32.19 8.52
N PRO A 101 -20.67 32.28 7.60
CA PRO A 101 -21.61 33.38 7.60
C PRO A 101 -22.38 33.38 8.92
N LYS A 102 -22.50 34.55 9.56
CA LYS A 102 -23.38 34.71 10.72
C LYS A 102 -24.82 34.42 10.28
N LYS A 103 -25.49 33.46 10.93
CA LYS A 103 -26.94 33.30 10.78
C LYS A 103 -27.60 34.62 11.19
N THR A 104 -28.10 35.38 10.22
CA THR A 104 -29.01 36.50 10.49
C THR A 104 -30.34 35.92 10.94
N GLU A 105 -30.83 36.28 12.12
CA GLU A 105 -32.19 35.94 12.53
C GLU A 105 -33.18 36.52 11.51
N SER A 106 -33.96 35.66 10.84
CA SER A 106 -35.05 36.16 10.01
C SER A 106 -36.08 36.81 10.95
N HIS A 107 -36.31 38.10 10.73
CA HIS A 107 -37.29 38.90 11.46
C HIS A 107 -38.58 38.10 11.70
N LYS A 108 -39.00 38.04 12.97
CA LYS A 108 -40.35 37.66 13.39
C LYS A 108 -41.34 38.31 12.43
N ALA A 109 -42.05 37.49 11.65
CA ALA A 109 -43.32 37.90 11.06
C ALA A 109 -44.28 38.17 12.23
N LYS A 110 -44.24 39.40 12.75
CA LYS A 110 -45.36 40.00 13.47
C LYS A 110 -46.26 40.59 12.39
N GLY A 111 -47.42 39.98 12.18
CA GLY A 111 -48.39 40.51 11.24
C GLY A 111 -49.68 39.73 11.25
N LYS A 112 -50.50 40.03 12.27
CA LYS A 112 -51.96 39.84 12.43
C LYS A 112 -52.59 38.52 12.01
#